data_AF-A0ABC9FMQ0-F1
#
_entry.id   AF-A0ABC9FMQ0-F1
#
_cell.length_a   1.000
_cell.length_b   1.000
_cell.length_c   1.000
_cell.angle_alpha   90.00
_cell.angle_beta   90.00
_cell.angle_gamma   90.00
#
_symmetry.space_group_name_H-M   'P 1'
#
loop_
_entity.id
_entity.type
_entity.pdbx_description
1 polymer ?
#
loop_
_entity_poly.entity_id
_entity_poly.type
_entity_poly.pdbx_seq_one_letter_code
_entity_poly.pdbx_strand_id
1 'polypeptide(L)'
;MQNSKTMSTWNSGVEQGTHVFHIRGYSHHRSTAAGARMKSILSSTFPVGGHQWAVFFRPDPDGVNSGDEIAAGLVLATKHAKVRASYDLRLVDQSTGLLVSVHKEAPREFHFNEKHPRSFISRFMEKRSLFESPTYLQDDCLTMECTVTVIKEPWKTETKPFPKIEVPQSDMTGQYTKLLEEKVGVDVTFSVGGEEFTAHKVVLATHSPVFKAQLYGPLKEAGAAPITIEDMQPDVFKELLHCIYTDSLPPLDYLNADDRTDMIRHLLVAADRYGMERLSLMCQSILCENLSVQTVATTFALADQHQCDMLKDACLEFITCSTAMNAVKRSQGYKNLKRTCPPDVIEEFEKASKFRKA
;
A
#
# COMPACT_ATOMS: atom_id res chain seq x y z
N MET A 1 -6.27 1.09 -6.84
CA MET A 1 -6.27 1.75 -5.52
C MET A 1 -4.95 2.47 -5.36
N GLN A 2 -4.98 3.79 -5.16
CA GLN A 2 -3.76 4.61 -5.14
C GLN A 2 -3.25 4.69 -3.69
N ASN A 3 -2.26 3.87 -3.36
CA ASN A 3 -1.68 3.86 -2.02
C ASN A 3 -0.82 5.10 -1.83
N SER A 4 -1.30 6.05 -1.01
CA SER A 4 -0.48 7.20 -0.58
C SER A 4 0.32 6.80 0.66
N LYS A 5 1.65 6.93 0.57
CA LYS A 5 2.56 6.70 1.70
C LYS A 5 3.04 8.03 2.24
N THR A 6 2.87 8.24 3.54
CA THR A 6 3.34 9.43 4.26
C THR A 6 4.29 9.03 5.38
N MET A 7 5.11 9.98 5.84
CA MET A 7 6.03 9.78 6.96
C MET A 7 5.98 10.97 7.92
N SER A 8 6.04 10.69 9.22
CA SER A 8 6.32 11.67 10.27
C SER A 8 7.21 11.05 11.35
N THR A 9 8.10 11.82 11.94
CA THR A 9 8.97 11.40 13.05
C THR A 9 8.59 12.13 14.33
N TRP A 10 8.64 11.41 15.45
CA TRP A 10 8.43 11.94 16.80
C TRP A 10 9.77 11.95 17.52
N ASN A 11 10.24 13.14 17.92
CA ASN A 11 11.50 13.31 18.62
C ASN A 11 11.25 13.79 20.06
N SER A 12 11.98 13.22 21.03
CA SER A 12 12.02 13.72 22.41
C SER A 12 13.48 13.89 22.85
N GLY A 13 13.84 15.06 23.39
CA GLY A 13 15.15 15.31 23.98
C GLY A 13 15.11 15.35 25.50
N VAL A 14 16.26 15.14 26.14
CA VAL A 14 16.46 15.34 27.59
C VAL A 14 17.59 16.33 27.83
N GLU A 15 17.49 17.11 28.90
CA GLU A 15 18.55 17.99 29.38
C GLU A 15 18.80 17.73 30.87
N GLN A 16 20.05 17.57 31.26
CA GLN A 16 20.44 17.20 32.61
C GLN A 16 21.36 18.24 33.22
N GLY A 17 21.21 18.50 34.52
CA GLY A 17 22.10 19.36 35.27
C GLY A 17 22.18 18.97 36.74
N THR A 18 23.27 19.34 37.39
CA THR A 18 23.61 18.90 38.75
C THR A 18 23.89 20.11 39.64
N HIS A 19 23.41 20.07 40.88
CA HIS A 19 23.61 21.11 41.88
C HIS A 19 24.06 20.54 43.21
N VAL A 20 25.07 21.14 43.81
CA VAL A 20 25.59 20.75 45.14
C VAL A 20 25.14 21.77 46.17
N PHE A 21 24.42 21.30 47.18
CA PHE A 21 23.87 22.09 48.28
C PHE A 21 24.59 21.75 49.60
N HIS A 22 25.33 22.73 50.13
CA HIS A 22 26.04 22.63 51.41
C HIS A 22 25.22 23.28 52.51
N ILE A 23 24.92 22.53 53.56
CA ILE A 23 24.26 23.01 54.77
C ILE A 23 25.33 23.05 55.87
N ARG A 24 25.75 24.25 56.27
CA ARG A 24 26.68 24.46 57.38
C ARG A 24 25.93 24.87 58.63
N GLY A 25 26.41 24.46 59.80
CA GLY A 25 25.71 24.74 61.05
C GLY A 25 24.41 23.94 61.15
N TYR A 26 24.39 22.68 60.68
CA TYR A 26 23.21 21.83 60.59
C TYR A 26 22.40 21.81 61.91
N SER A 27 23.09 21.72 63.04
CA SER A 27 22.52 21.77 64.39
C SER A 27 21.65 23.00 64.66
N HIS A 28 22.01 24.17 64.12
CA HIS A 28 21.24 25.43 64.25
C HIS A 28 19.92 25.42 63.48
N HIS A 29 19.74 24.46 62.58
CA HIS A 29 18.52 24.30 61.80
C HIS A 29 17.57 23.26 62.41
N ARG A 30 17.97 22.59 63.50
CA ARG A 30 17.11 21.71 64.28
C ARG A 30 16.18 22.49 65.20
N SER A 31 14.96 21.99 65.36
CA SER A 31 13.93 22.52 66.24
C SER A 31 14.17 22.02 67.67
N THR A 32 14.70 22.89 68.54
CA THR A 32 15.10 22.51 69.90
C THR A 32 14.08 22.86 70.99
N ALA A 33 12.98 23.56 70.67
CA ALA A 33 12.00 24.02 71.66
C ALA A 33 10.54 23.81 71.24
N ALA A 34 9.70 23.31 72.17
CA ALA A 34 8.25 23.11 72.00
C ALA A 34 7.56 24.40 71.49
N GLY A 35 6.93 24.33 70.31
CA GLY A 35 6.25 25.47 69.66
C GLY A 35 7.10 26.28 68.68
N ALA A 36 8.36 25.91 68.42
CA ALA A 36 9.18 26.53 67.38
C ALA A 36 8.58 26.32 65.97
N ARG A 37 8.64 27.36 65.12
CA ARG A 37 8.15 27.29 63.72
C ARG A 37 8.97 26.28 62.92
N MET A 38 8.29 25.43 62.15
CA MET A 38 8.90 24.51 61.19
C MET A 38 9.82 25.30 60.23
N LYS A 39 11.14 25.06 60.29
CA LYS A 39 12.12 25.74 59.45
C LYS A 39 12.46 24.88 58.24
N SER A 40 12.03 25.30 57.05
CA SER A 40 12.51 24.73 55.79
C SER A 40 13.72 25.50 55.27
N ILE A 41 14.69 24.76 54.75
CA ILE A 41 15.87 25.30 54.07
C ILE A 41 15.70 25.05 52.58
N LEU A 42 16.02 26.06 51.78
CA LEU A 42 16.07 25.97 50.33
C LEU A 42 17.49 26.31 49.89
N SER A 43 18.02 25.57 48.92
CA SER A 43 19.23 25.99 48.22
C SER A 43 18.97 27.27 47.42
N SER A 44 20.05 27.92 46.98
CA SER A 44 19.98 28.85 45.85
C SER A 44 19.40 28.15 44.62
N THR A 45 18.72 28.90 43.76
CA THR A 45 18.17 28.33 42.53
C THR A 45 19.27 28.03 41.50
N PHE A 46 19.09 26.96 40.72
CA PHE A 46 20.00 26.56 39.64
C PHE A 46 19.24 26.23 38.34
N PRO A 47 19.82 26.52 37.16
CA PRO A 47 19.16 26.32 35.87
C PRO A 47 19.35 24.89 35.33
N VAL A 48 18.26 24.25 34.89
CA VAL A 48 18.27 23.01 34.08
C VAL A 48 17.08 23.01 33.13
N GLY A 49 17.28 22.76 31.84
CA GLY A 49 16.19 22.63 30.87
C GLY A 49 15.41 23.92 30.64
N GLY A 50 16.05 25.09 30.82
CA GLY A 50 15.38 26.40 30.75
C GLY A 50 14.58 26.79 32.00
N HIS A 51 14.62 25.99 33.06
CA HIS A 51 13.87 26.22 34.31
C HIS A 51 14.80 26.31 35.52
N GLN A 52 14.35 27.03 36.55
CA GLN A 52 15.04 27.23 37.82
C GLN A 52 14.52 26.23 38.85
N TRP A 53 15.45 25.54 39.48
CA TRP A 53 15.20 24.50 40.47
C TRP A 53 15.89 24.84 41.78
N ALA A 54 15.40 24.33 42.90
CA ALA A 54 16.07 24.43 44.20
C ALA A 54 15.91 23.13 44.97
N VAL A 55 16.93 22.77 45.75
CA VAL A 55 16.87 21.63 46.67
C VAL A 55 16.14 22.08 47.94
N PHE A 56 15.13 21.32 48.34
CA PHE A 56 14.39 21.50 49.58
C PHE A 56 14.92 20.55 50.64
N PHE A 57 15.10 21.07 51.85
CA PHE A 57 15.53 20.29 52.99
C PHE A 57 14.85 20.76 54.27
N ARG A 58 14.43 19.82 55.11
CA ARG A 58 13.81 20.08 56.41
C ARG A 58 14.23 18.99 57.40
N PRO A 59 15.09 19.34 58.39
CA PRO A 59 15.53 18.41 59.42
C PRO A 59 14.39 17.85 60.27
N ASP A 60 13.38 18.67 60.59
CA ASP A 60 12.27 18.27 61.47
C ASP A 60 10.92 18.51 60.76
N PRO A 61 10.43 17.53 59.98
CA PRO A 61 9.26 17.71 59.12
C PRO A 61 7.95 17.97 59.87
N ASP A 62 7.79 17.38 61.05
CA ASP A 62 6.58 17.44 61.89
C ASP A 62 6.78 18.24 63.19
N GLY A 63 7.87 19.02 63.30
CA GLY A 63 8.18 19.85 64.47
C GLY A 63 8.86 19.07 65.62
N VAL A 64 8.67 19.52 66.86
CA VAL A 64 9.45 19.10 68.05
C VAL A 64 9.22 17.64 68.46
N ASN A 65 8.14 17.04 67.96
CA ASN A 65 7.83 15.61 68.10
C ASN A 65 8.06 14.84 66.79
N SER A 66 8.85 15.38 65.85
CA SER A 66 9.19 14.65 64.61
C SER A 66 9.82 13.32 64.98
N GLY A 67 9.34 12.23 64.37
CA GLY A 67 9.98 10.93 64.47
C GLY A 67 11.42 10.93 63.92
N ASP A 68 12.00 9.73 63.77
CA ASP A 68 13.34 9.50 63.20
C ASP A 68 13.39 9.78 61.68
N GLU A 69 12.80 10.88 61.20
CA GLU A 69 12.67 11.19 59.78
C GLU A 69 13.05 12.64 59.46
N ILE A 70 13.63 12.82 58.27
CA ILE A 70 13.96 14.09 57.63
C ILE A 70 13.20 14.17 56.31
N ALA A 71 12.85 15.39 55.89
CA ALA A 71 12.29 15.61 54.57
C ALA A 71 13.27 16.33 53.64
N ALA A 72 13.43 15.81 52.43
CA ALA A 72 14.23 16.44 51.39
C ALA A 72 13.55 16.32 50.02
N GLY A 73 14.07 17.01 49.02
CA GLY A 73 13.60 16.85 47.65
C GLY A 73 13.89 18.05 46.77
N LEU A 74 13.07 18.22 45.73
CA LEU A 74 13.30 19.18 44.66
C LEU A 74 12.09 20.10 44.49
N VAL A 75 12.38 21.39 44.27
CA VAL A 75 11.41 22.46 44.06
C VAL A 75 11.60 23.02 42.66
N LEU A 76 10.51 23.14 41.91
CA LEU A 76 10.45 23.99 40.72
C LEU A 76 10.23 25.44 41.17
N ALA A 77 11.25 26.29 40.98
CA ALA A 77 11.22 27.70 41.36
C ALA A 77 10.71 28.61 40.22
N THR A 78 10.72 28.15 38.97
CA THR A 78 10.15 28.90 37.85
C THR A 78 8.63 29.01 37.99
N LYS A 79 8.14 30.26 38.13
CA LYS A 79 6.71 30.56 38.17
C LYS A 79 6.04 30.28 36.82
N HIS A 80 4.78 29.87 36.85
CA HIS A 80 3.95 29.62 35.66
C HIS A 80 4.52 28.60 34.65
N ALA A 81 5.48 27.77 35.07
CA ALA A 81 6.00 26.68 34.26
C ALA A 81 5.31 25.36 34.59
N LYS A 82 5.13 24.52 33.58
CA LYS A 82 4.77 23.10 33.68
C LYS A 82 5.89 22.30 33.04
N VAL A 83 6.56 21.45 33.81
CA VAL A 83 7.80 20.80 33.40
C VAL A 83 7.77 19.33 33.77
N ARG A 84 8.06 18.44 32.82
CA ARG A 84 8.24 17.03 33.12
C ARG A 84 9.71 16.76 33.44
N ALA A 85 10.01 16.30 34.65
CA ALA A 85 11.38 16.05 35.08
C ALA A 85 11.48 14.86 36.03
N SER A 86 12.68 14.29 36.14
CA SER A 86 13.10 13.36 37.17
C SER A 86 14.29 13.94 37.93
N TYR A 87 14.58 13.41 39.12
CA TYR A 87 15.80 13.78 39.84
C TYR A 87 16.36 12.64 40.69
N ASP A 88 17.65 12.73 40.97
CA ASP A 88 18.39 11.85 41.87
C ASP A 88 19.08 12.74 42.92
N LEU A 89 18.70 12.57 44.18
CA LEU A 89 19.30 13.27 45.32
C LEU A 89 20.28 12.30 46.01
N ARG A 90 21.50 12.78 46.21
CA ARG A 90 22.62 12.00 46.75
C ARG A 90 23.26 12.72 47.92
N LEU A 91 23.75 11.96 48.87
CA LEU A 91 24.61 12.46 49.95
C LEU A 91 26.08 12.27 49.57
N VAL A 92 26.90 13.24 49.96
CA VAL A 92 28.36 13.16 49.82
C VAL A 92 28.93 12.52 51.08
N ASP A 93 29.57 11.37 50.94
CA ASP A 93 30.43 10.81 51.97
C ASP A 93 31.62 11.76 52.17
N GLN A 94 31.72 12.37 53.35
CA GLN A 94 32.74 13.38 53.63
C GLN A 94 34.14 12.79 53.83
N SER A 95 34.23 11.48 54.09
CA SER A 95 35.51 10.78 54.24
C SER A 95 36.09 10.34 52.90
N THR A 96 35.24 9.91 51.94
CA THR A 96 35.69 9.37 50.65
C THR A 96 35.41 10.27 49.46
N GLY A 97 34.51 11.26 49.60
CA GLY A 97 33.99 12.08 48.52
C GLY A 97 32.98 11.35 47.61
N LEU A 98 32.63 10.10 47.91
CA LEU A 98 31.69 9.32 47.11
C LEU A 98 30.25 9.80 47.28
N LEU A 99 29.49 9.70 46.20
CA LEU A 99 28.08 10.07 46.17
C LEU A 99 27.20 8.84 46.35
N VAL A 100 26.32 8.87 47.34
CA VAL A 100 25.36 7.79 47.61
C VAL A 100 23.94 8.30 47.38
N SER A 101 23.23 7.66 46.45
CA SER A 101 21.84 8.00 46.14
C SER A 101 20.92 7.66 47.30
N VAL A 102 20.19 8.66 47.78
CA VAL A 102 19.22 8.52 48.86
C VAL A 102 17.79 8.56 48.35
N HIS A 103 17.54 9.21 47.21
CA HIS A 103 16.22 9.19 46.57
C HIS A 103 16.31 9.38 45.06
N LYS A 104 15.55 8.59 44.32
CA LYS A 104 15.37 8.74 42.87
C LYS A 104 13.90 8.87 42.56
N GLU A 105 13.53 10.01 42.00
CA GLU A 105 12.18 10.26 41.53
C GLU A 105 12.06 9.92 40.04
N ALA A 106 11.07 9.09 39.69
CA ALA A 106 10.73 8.84 38.28
C ALA A 106 10.19 10.11 37.59
N PRO A 107 10.22 10.19 36.25
CA PRO A 107 9.74 11.38 35.55
C PRO A 107 8.28 11.73 35.85
N ARG A 108 8.05 12.91 36.40
CA ARG A 108 6.73 13.45 36.78
C ARG A 108 6.58 14.90 36.33
N GLU A 109 5.35 15.40 36.30
CA GLU A 109 5.10 16.81 36.05
C GLU A 109 5.23 17.65 37.33
N PHE A 110 6.04 18.70 37.23
CA PHE A 110 6.14 19.79 38.19
C PHE A 110 5.39 20.99 37.62
N HIS A 111 4.56 21.64 38.43
CA HIS A 111 3.89 22.88 38.04
C HIS A 111 3.80 23.85 39.21
N PHE A 112 4.21 25.11 39.01
CA PHE A 112 4.18 26.12 40.07
C PHE A 112 2.74 26.50 40.42
N ASN A 113 2.25 26.08 41.59
CA ASN A 113 0.96 26.47 42.13
C ASN A 113 1.04 26.68 43.64
N GLU A 114 1.06 27.94 44.06
CA GLU A 114 1.18 28.35 45.48
C GLU A 114 0.10 27.74 46.39
N LYS A 115 -1.09 27.43 45.84
CA LYS A 115 -2.18 26.81 46.58
C LYS A 115 -1.99 25.31 46.81
N HIS A 116 -1.11 24.66 46.05
CA HIS A 116 -0.92 23.21 46.09
C HIS A 116 0.57 22.83 46.16
N PRO A 117 1.21 22.83 47.35
CA PRO A 117 2.64 22.56 47.49
C PRO A 117 3.15 21.28 46.82
N ARG A 118 2.33 20.23 46.73
CA ARG A 118 2.67 18.96 46.06
C ARG A 118 2.90 19.07 44.55
N SER A 119 2.46 20.17 43.93
CA SER A 119 2.57 20.41 42.50
C SER A 119 3.96 20.87 42.06
N PHE A 120 4.62 21.71 42.86
CA PHE A 120 5.93 22.28 42.54
C PHE A 120 7.05 21.77 43.44
N ILE A 121 6.71 21.01 44.48
CA ILE A 121 7.67 20.33 45.35
C ILE A 121 7.47 18.83 45.23
N SER A 122 8.52 18.12 44.84
CA SER A 122 8.66 16.68 45.10
C SER A 122 9.42 16.53 46.40
N ARG A 123 8.77 15.98 47.42
CA ARG A 123 9.34 15.76 48.76
C ARG A 123 9.27 14.27 49.08
N PHE A 124 10.38 13.72 49.53
CA PHE A 124 10.47 12.39 50.12
C PHE A 124 10.84 12.50 51.60
N MET A 125 10.60 11.41 52.33
CA MET A 125 10.95 11.26 53.74
C MET A 125 11.96 10.13 53.83
N GLU A 126 12.97 10.28 54.68
CA GLU A 126 13.99 9.26 54.89
C GLU A 126 14.50 9.33 56.33
N LYS A 127 15.05 8.21 56.82
CA LYS A 127 15.51 8.08 58.20
C LYS A 127 16.58 9.11 58.53
N ARG A 128 16.40 9.79 59.65
CA ARG A 128 17.36 10.78 60.17
C ARG A 128 18.72 10.16 60.41
N SER A 129 18.76 8.94 60.95
CA SER A 129 20.00 8.17 61.15
C SER A 129 20.87 8.01 59.90
N LEU A 130 20.29 8.06 58.69
CA LEU A 130 21.06 8.08 57.44
C LEU A 130 21.80 9.41 57.26
N PHE A 131 21.10 10.54 57.37
CA PHE A 131 21.67 11.87 57.12
C PHE A 131 22.61 12.33 58.25
N GLU A 132 22.30 11.95 59.49
CA GLU A 132 23.11 12.28 60.68
C GLU A 132 24.21 11.24 60.95
N SER A 133 24.42 10.29 60.03
CA SER A 133 25.55 9.36 60.10
C SER A 133 26.88 10.13 60.04
N PRO A 134 27.92 9.72 60.81
CA PRO A 134 29.24 10.35 60.78
C PRO A 134 29.91 10.28 59.40
N THR A 135 29.42 9.44 58.48
CA THR A 135 29.85 9.43 57.08
C THR A 135 29.43 10.69 56.33
N TYR A 136 28.23 11.22 56.57
CA TYR A 136 27.63 12.28 55.77
C TYR A 136 27.50 13.62 56.50
N LEU A 137 27.46 13.61 57.84
CA LEU A 137 27.45 14.80 58.69
C LEU A 137 28.75 14.84 59.51
N GLN A 138 29.69 15.70 59.09
CA GLN A 138 30.94 15.98 59.80
C GLN A 138 31.08 17.49 59.99
N ASP A 139 31.68 17.92 61.10
CA ASP A 139 31.89 19.33 61.45
C ASP A 139 30.62 20.20 61.31
N ASP A 140 29.47 19.63 61.71
CA ASP A 140 28.15 20.26 61.60
C ASP A 140 27.78 20.70 60.17
N CYS A 141 28.35 20.02 59.16
CA CYS A 141 28.13 20.27 57.75
C CYS A 141 27.53 19.05 57.07
N LEU A 142 26.51 19.24 56.24
CA LEU A 142 25.87 18.22 55.41
C LEU A 142 25.91 18.66 53.95
N THR A 143 26.31 17.78 53.04
CA THR A 143 26.38 18.10 51.60
C THR A 143 25.51 17.15 50.80
N MET A 144 24.62 17.72 49.99
CA MET A 144 23.76 16.99 49.06
C MET A 144 24.09 17.37 47.62
N GLU A 145 24.10 16.39 46.73
CA GLU A 145 24.09 16.62 45.28
C GLU A 145 22.72 16.25 44.73
N CYS A 146 22.13 17.12 43.91
CA CYS A 146 20.90 16.82 43.20
C CYS A 146 21.14 16.90 41.69
N THR A 147 20.92 15.78 40.99
CA THR A 147 20.93 15.72 39.53
C THR A 147 19.49 15.75 39.03
N VAL A 148 19.14 16.77 38.23
CA VAL A 148 17.81 16.96 37.65
C VAL A 148 17.86 16.66 36.16
N THR A 149 16.87 15.93 35.65
CA THR A 149 16.73 15.63 34.21
C THR A 149 15.38 16.14 33.72
N VAL A 150 15.38 17.14 32.85
CA VAL A 150 14.20 17.73 32.24
C VAL A 150 13.92 17.05 30.90
N ILE A 151 12.69 16.55 30.74
CA ILE A 151 12.20 15.94 29.51
C ILE A 151 11.54 17.05 28.69
N LYS A 152 12.12 17.37 27.53
CA LYS A 152 11.57 18.40 26.63
C LYS A 152 10.28 17.88 26.01
N GLU A 153 9.33 18.80 25.81
CA GLU A 153 8.12 18.45 25.08
C GLU A 153 8.49 17.91 23.70
N PRO A 154 7.88 16.78 23.29
CA PRO A 154 8.15 16.22 21.99
C PRO A 154 7.63 17.16 20.90
N TRP A 155 8.41 17.33 19.84
CA TRP A 155 7.93 17.99 18.63
C TRP A 155 7.83 16.98 17.49
N LYS A 156 6.82 17.21 16.64
CA LYS A 156 6.53 16.38 15.48
C LYS A 156 7.07 17.07 14.23
N THR A 157 7.76 16.32 13.35
CA THR A 157 8.05 16.82 12.01
C THR A 157 6.77 16.85 11.19
N GLU A 158 6.58 17.85 10.34
CA GLU A 158 5.47 17.88 9.38
C GLU A 158 5.42 16.58 8.56
N THR A 159 4.20 16.12 8.29
CA THR A 159 3.97 14.93 7.47
C THR A 159 4.39 15.23 6.04
N LYS A 160 5.46 14.59 5.57
CA LYS A 160 5.92 14.76 4.19
C LYS A 160 5.37 13.63 3.30
N PRO A 161 4.80 13.96 2.13
CA PRO A 161 4.49 12.95 1.13
C PRO A 161 5.79 12.43 0.50
N PHE A 162 5.82 11.14 0.18
CA PHE A 162 6.93 10.61 -0.60
C PHE A 162 6.92 11.19 -2.02
N PRO A 163 8.08 11.52 -2.61
CA PRO A 163 8.15 11.93 -4.00
C PRO A 163 7.60 10.80 -4.87
N LYS A 164 6.62 11.13 -5.71
CA LYS A 164 6.02 10.18 -6.63
C LYS A 164 6.84 10.18 -7.91
N ILE A 165 7.40 9.02 -8.25
CA ILE A 165 8.00 8.81 -9.57
C ILE A 165 6.86 8.46 -10.52
N GLU A 166 6.66 9.29 -11.54
CA GLU A 166 5.69 9.01 -12.59
C GLU A 166 6.32 8.06 -13.61
N VAL A 167 5.78 6.85 -13.68
CA VAL A 167 6.19 5.85 -14.68
C VAL A 167 5.29 6.03 -15.90
N PRO A 168 5.84 6.31 -17.10
CA PRO A 168 5.06 6.34 -18.33
C PRO A 168 4.33 5.02 -18.56
N GLN A 169 3.16 5.08 -19.21
CA GLN A 169 2.46 3.86 -19.62
C GLN A 169 3.32 3.06 -20.61
N SER A 170 3.15 1.74 -20.61
CA SER A 170 3.82 0.86 -21.57
C SER A 170 3.33 1.17 -23.00
N ASP A 171 4.26 1.31 -23.94
CA ASP A 171 3.99 1.52 -25.37
C ASP A 171 4.48 0.32 -26.22
N MET A 172 4.56 -0.87 -25.62
CA MET A 172 5.00 -2.08 -26.33
C MET A 172 4.12 -2.35 -27.56
N THR A 173 2.80 -2.23 -27.42
CA THR A 173 1.85 -2.45 -28.51
C THR A 173 2.10 -1.51 -29.68
N GLY A 174 2.28 -0.20 -29.43
CA GLY A 174 2.57 0.78 -30.49
C GLY A 174 3.90 0.51 -31.19
N GLN A 175 4.92 0.04 -30.45
CA GLN A 175 6.21 -0.34 -31.02
C GLN A 175 6.10 -1.55 -31.97
N TYR A 176 5.29 -2.57 -31.64
CA TYR A 176 5.06 -3.70 -32.53
C TYR A 176 4.20 -3.35 -33.75
N THR A 177 3.19 -2.48 -33.60
CA THR A 177 2.44 -1.96 -34.75
C THR A 177 3.38 -1.26 -35.73
N LYS A 178 4.25 -0.39 -35.23
CA LYS A 178 5.24 0.32 -36.03
C LYS A 178 6.23 -0.63 -36.71
N LEU A 179 6.64 -1.72 -36.04
CA LEU A 179 7.50 -2.75 -36.63
C LEU A 179 6.85 -3.41 -37.86
N LEU A 180 5.54 -3.70 -37.80
CA LEU A 180 4.80 -4.26 -38.93
C LEU A 180 4.71 -3.26 -40.10
N GLU A 181 4.49 -1.98 -39.81
CA GLU A 181 4.35 -0.91 -40.80
C GLU A 181 5.67 -0.56 -41.50
N GLU A 182 6.77 -0.44 -40.75
CA GLU A 182 8.09 -0.05 -41.27
C GLU A 182 8.77 -1.19 -42.05
N LYS A 183 8.29 -2.43 -41.91
CA LYS A 183 8.81 -3.64 -42.59
C LYS A 183 10.31 -3.88 -42.37
N VAL A 184 10.87 -3.39 -41.26
CA VAL A 184 12.27 -3.56 -40.91
C VAL A 184 12.52 -4.98 -40.39
N GLY A 185 13.33 -5.76 -41.10
CA GLY A 185 13.71 -7.11 -40.67
C GLY A 185 12.71 -8.22 -41.04
N VAL A 186 11.76 -7.95 -41.94
CA VAL A 186 10.81 -8.95 -42.45
C VAL A 186 11.56 -10.11 -43.10
N ASP A 187 11.14 -11.34 -42.79
CA ASP A 187 11.81 -12.58 -43.19
C ASP A 187 10.83 -13.65 -43.72
N VAL A 188 9.57 -13.27 -43.92
CA VAL A 188 8.53 -14.05 -44.60
C VAL A 188 7.60 -13.13 -45.40
N THR A 189 7.09 -13.64 -46.52
CA THR A 189 6.06 -13.01 -47.34
C THR A 189 4.90 -13.99 -47.54
N PHE A 190 3.67 -13.50 -47.44
CA PHE A 190 2.45 -14.25 -47.72
C PHE A 190 1.77 -13.66 -48.95
N SER A 191 1.18 -14.53 -49.79
CA SER A 191 0.31 -14.12 -50.90
C SER A 191 -1.13 -14.49 -50.55
N VAL A 192 -2.00 -13.48 -50.40
CA VAL A 192 -3.39 -13.65 -49.97
C VAL A 192 -4.28 -12.91 -50.96
N GLY A 193 -5.14 -13.63 -51.69
CA GLY A 193 -6.02 -13.02 -52.69
C GLY A 193 -5.29 -12.22 -53.80
N GLY A 194 -4.00 -12.49 -54.03
CA GLY A 194 -3.16 -11.73 -54.97
C GLY A 194 -2.42 -10.53 -54.36
N GLU A 195 -2.62 -10.24 -53.07
CA GLU A 195 -1.89 -9.21 -52.32
C GLU A 195 -0.73 -9.82 -51.52
N GLU A 196 0.39 -9.10 -51.43
CA GLU A 196 1.57 -9.53 -50.70
C GLU A 196 1.68 -8.90 -49.32
N PHE A 197 1.86 -9.73 -48.30
CA PHE A 197 2.02 -9.33 -46.91
C PHE A 197 3.36 -9.80 -46.35
N THR A 198 4.21 -8.85 -45.95
CA THR A 198 5.50 -9.14 -45.32
C THR A 198 5.38 -9.14 -43.80
N ALA A 199 6.05 -10.08 -43.12
CA ALA A 199 5.98 -10.21 -41.67
C ALA A 199 7.27 -10.82 -41.08
N HIS A 200 7.25 -11.05 -39.76
CA HIS A 200 8.36 -11.61 -38.99
C HIS A 200 8.01 -13.01 -38.49
N LYS A 201 8.76 -14.03 -38.90
CA LYS A 201 8.54 -15.44 -38.55
C LYS A 201 8.48 -15.65 -37.04
N VAL A 202 9.36 -15.00 -36.29
CA VAL A 202 9.42 -15.13 -34.83
C VAL A 202 8.18 -14.57 -34.13
N VAL A 203 7.62 -13.47 -34.63
CA VAL A 203 6.40 -12.85 -34.07
C VAL A 203 5.21 -13.77 -34.35
N LEU A 204 5.05 -14.21 -35.61
CA LEU A 204 4.00 -15.16 -36.00
C LEU A 204 4.04 -16.46 -35.20
N ALA A 205 5.24 -17.06 -35.07
CA ALA A 205 5.43 -18.32 -34.34
C ALA A 205 5.24 -18.19 -32.82
N THR A 206 5.40 -16.99 -32.26
CA THR A 206 5.12 -16.72 -30.84
C THR A 206 3.62 -16.74 -30.57
N HIS A 207 2.83 -16.18 -31.48
CA HIS A 207 1.40 -15.97 -31.28
C HIS A 207 0.50 -17.04 -31.92
N SER A 208 1.06 -17.92 -32.76
CA SER A 208 0.30 -18.99 -33.41
C SER A 208 1.11 -20.30 -33.44
N PRO A 209 0.60 -21.39 -32.82
CA PRO A 209 1.23 -22.70 -32.92
C PRO A 209 1.23 -23.24 -34.36
N VAL A 210 0.24 -22.86 -35.17
CA VAL A 210 0.14 -23.25 -36.58
C VAL A 210 1.21 -22.56 -37.41
N PHE A 211 1.39 -21.24 -37.27
CA PHE A 211 2.52 -20.57 -37.93
C PHE A 211 3.86 -21.08 -37.43
N LYS A 212 4.00 -21.38 -36.13
CA LYS A 212 5.22 -21.99 -35.60
C LYS A 212 5.54 -23.31 -36.29
N ALA A 213 4.55 -24.20 -36.44
CA ALA A 213 4.72 -25.46 -37.14
C ALA A 213 5.00 -25.27 -38.64
N GLN A 214 4.32 -24.35 -39.31
CA GLN A 214 4.50 -24.09 -40.74
C GLN A 214 5.88 -23.50 -41.06
N LEU A 215 6.38 -22.59 -40.22
CA LEU A 215 7.61 -21.83 -40.47
C LEU A 215 8.87 -22.53 -39.93
N TYR A 216 8.76 -23.26 -38.81
CA TYR A 216 9.89 -23.89 -38.14
C TYR A 216 9.79 -25.42 -38.04
N GLY A 217 8.69 -26.02 -38.49
CA GLY A 217 8.48 -27.45 -38.43
C GLY A 217 9.24 -28.25 -39.49
N PRO A 218 9.13 -29.60 -39.45
CA PRO A 218 9.86 -30.51 -40.34
C PRO A 218 9.50 -30.35 -41.82
N LEU A 219 8.27 -29.88 -42.10
CA LEU A 219 7.73 -29.67 -43.45
C LEU A 219 7.84 -28.21 -43.90
N LYS A 220 8.69 -27.40 -43.27
CA LYS A 220 8.87 -26.00 -43.67
C LYS A 220 9.25 -25.93 -45.14
N GLU A 221 8.60 -25.04 -45.89
CA GLU A 221 8.94 -24.85 -47.29
C GLU A 221 10.38 -24.33 -47.41
N ALA A 222 11.17 -25.05 -48.22
CA ALA A 222 12.58 -24.73 -48.43
C ALA A 222 12.70 -23.65 -49.51
N GLY A 223 12.57 -22.37 -49.13
CA GLY A 223 12.77 -21.28 -50.08
C GLY A 223 12.38 -19.90 -49.55
N ALA A 224 12.66 -18.90 -50.38
CA ALA A 224 12.21 -17.51 -50.20
C ALA A 224 10.88 -17.23 -50.93
N ALA A 225 10.19 -18.28 -51.38
CA ALA A 225 8.91 -18.13 -52.07
C ALA A 225 7.82 -17.60 -51.12
N PRO A 226 6.89 -16.77 -51.59
CA PRO A 226 5.73 -16.37 -50.81
C PRO A 226 4.88 -17.57 -50.40
N ILE A 227 4.39 -17.58 -49.16
CA ILE A 227 3.46 -18.58 -48.64
C ILE A 227 2.04 -18.19 -49.09
N THR A 228 1.40 -19.01 -49.90
CA THR A 228 0.04 -18.74 -50.40
C THR A 228 -1.03 -19.08 -49.35
N ILE A 229 -1.98 -18.17 -49.14
CA ILE A 229 -3.18 -18.38 -48.33
C ILE A 229 -4.40 -18.24 -49.24
N GLU A 230 -5.04 -19.36 -49.57
CA GLU A 230 -6.16 -19.41 -50.53
C GLU A 230 -7.51 -19.05 -49.88
N ASP A 231 -7.81 -19.61 -48.71
CA ASP A 231 -9.12 -19.44 -48.04
C ASP A 231 -9.15 -18.28 -47.03
N MET A 232 -8.67 -17.09 -47.42
CA MET A 232 -8.75 -15.89 -46.59
C MET A 232 -8.80 -14.63 -47.44
N GLN A 233 -9.65 -13.68 -47.06
CA GLN A 233 -9.68 -12.37 -47.71
C GLN A 233 -8.48 -11.53 -47.25
N PRO A 234 -7.89 -10.69 -48.13
CA PRO A 234 -6.74 -9.84 -47.79
C PRO A 234 -6.98 -8.98 -46.55
N ASP A 235 -8.16 -8.35 -46.44
CA ASP A 235 -8.52 -7.51 -45.29
C ASP A 235 -8.56 -8.31 -43.98
N VAL A 236 -9.07 -9.54 -44.01
CA VAL A 236 -9.10 -10.42 -42.82
C VAL A 236 -7.69 -10.80 -42.39
N PHE A 237 -6.80 -11.09 -43.36
CA PHE A 237 -5.41 -11.42 -43.06
C PHE A 237 -4.65 -10.21 -42.51
N LYS A 238 -4.93 -9.01 -43.01
CA LYS A 238 -4.39 -7.77 -42.48
C LYS A 238 -4.77 -7.57 -41.01
N GLU A 239 -6.05 -7.76 -40.67
CA GLU A 239 -6.50 -7.64 -39.29
C GLU A 239 -5.98 -8.78 -38.40
N LEU A 240 -5.81 -9.99 -38.94
CA LEU A 240 -5.13 -11.08 -38.25
C LEU A 240 -3.68 -10.71 -37.90
N LEU A 241 -2.94 -10.14 -38.86
CA LEU A 241 -1.59 -9.65 -38.61
C LEU A 241 -1.58 -8.54 -37.56
N HIS A 242 -2.51 -7.59 -37.60
CA HIS A 242 -2.63 -6.58 -36.55
C HIS A 242 -2.76 -7.26 -35.17
N CYS A 243 -3.69 -8.20 -35.02
CA CYS A 243 -3.90 -8.93 -33.77
C CYS A 243 -2.65 -9.71 -33.31
N ILE A 244 -1.88 -10.28 -34.23
CA ILE A 244 -0.62 -10.98 -33.91
C ILE A 244 0.42 -10.04 -33.31
N TYR A 245 0.50 -8.79 -33.78
CA TYR A 245 1.50 -7.82 -33.30
C TYR A 245 1.04 -7.06 -32.06
N THR A 246 -0.27 -6.87 -31.88
CA THR A 246 -0.81 -6.01 -30.81
C THR A 246 -1.48 -6.76 -29.67
N ASP A 247 -1.81 -8.04 -29.87
CA ASP A 247 -2.67 -8.84 -28.99
C ASP A 247 -4.03 -8.15 -28.69
N SER A 248 -4.50 -7.35 -29.66
CA SER A 248 -5.74 -6.59 -29.58
C SER A 248 -6.48 -6.60 -30.92
N LEU A 249 -7.81 -6.61 -30.85
CA LEU A 249 -8.63 -6.39 -32.04
C LEU A 249 -8.41 -4.96 -32.54
N PRO A 250 -8.30 -4.77 -33.86
CA PRO A 250 -8.19 -3.46 -34.48
C PRO A 250 -9.46 -2.62 -34.21
N PRO A 251 -9.34 -1.28 -34.18
CA PRO A 251 -10.50 -0.39 -34.17
C PRO A 251 -11.21 -0.47 -35.53
N LEU A 252 -12.22 -1.33 -35.64
CA LEU A 252 -13.04 -1.57 -36.84
C LEU A 252 -14.08 -0.45 -37.10
N ASP A 253 -13.80 0.78 -36.68
CA ASP A 253 -14.76 1.89 -36.71
C ASP A 253 -15.03 2.44 -38.13
N TYR A 254 -14.18 2.06 -39.10
CA TYR A 254 -14.35 2.39 -40.51
C TYR A 254 -15.41 1.51 -41.21
N LEU A 255 -15.86 0.43 -40.57
CA LEU A 255 -16.89 -0.47 -41.09
C LEU A 255 -18.26 -0.11 -40.51
N ASN A 256 -19.32 -0.36 -41.28
CA ASN A 256 -20.67 -0.33 -40.74
C ASN A 256 -20.90 -1.57 -39.83
N ALA A 257 -22.03 -1.60 -39.11
CA ALA A 257 -22.31 -2.66 -38.13
C ALA A 257 -22.36 -4.07 -38.74
N ASP A 258 -22.88 -4.21 -39.96
CA ASP A 258 -23.00 -5.50 -40.64
C ASP A 258 -21.62 -5.99 -41.11
N ASP A 259 -20.86 -5.13 -41.81
CA ASP A 259 -19.51 -5.43 -42.28
C ASP A 259 -18.55 -5.72 -41.11
N ARG A 260 -18.68 -4.99 -40.00
CA ARG A 260 -17.93 -5.25 -38.77
C ARG A 260 -18.26 -6.63 -38.22
N THR A 261 -19.54 -7.01 -38.19
CA THR A 261 -19.96 -8.33 -37.70
C THR A 261 -19.38 -9.43 -38.59
N ASP A 262 -19.40 -9.25 -39.91
CA ASP A 262 -18.81 -10.22 -40.85
C ASP A 262 -17.29 -10.30 -40.74
N MET A 263 -16.59 -9.17 -40.57
CA MET A 263 -15.15 -9.17 -40.27
C MET A 263 -14.82 -9.96 -39.00
N ILE A 264 -15.60 -9.76 -37.93
CA ILE A 264 -15.40 -10.50 -36.66
C ILE A 264 -15.66 -12.01 -36.84
N ARG A 265 -16.66 -12.40 -37.64
CA ARG A 265 -16.87 -13.82 -37.99
C ARG A 265 -15.68 -14.39 -38.74
N HIS A 266 -15.18 -13.69 -39.74
CA HIS A 266 -14.01 -14.14 -40.50
C HIS A 266 -12.74 -14.20 -39.63
N LEU A 267 -12.56 -13.27 -38.70
CA LEU A 267 -11.48 -13.31 -37.72
C LEU A 267 -11.62 -14.48 -36.74
N LEU A 268 -12.84 -14.87 -36.35
CA LEU A 268 -13.06 -16.08 -35.55
C LEU A 268 -12.57 -17.33 -36.31
N VAL A 269 -12.95 -17.46 -37.58
CA VAL A 269 -12.50 -18.56 -38.45
C VAL A 269 -10.97 -18.56 -38.59
N ALA A 270 -10.37 -17.39 -38.79
CA ALA A 270 -8.92 -17.24 -38.89
C ALA A 270 -8.22 -17.61 -37.58
N ALA A 271 -8.75 -17.16 -36.45
CA ALA A 271 -8.22 -17.44 -35.13
C ALA A 271 -8.24 -18.94 -34.82
N ASP A 272 -9.33 -19.62 -35.11
CA ASP A 272 -9.45 -21.08 -34.99
C ASP A 272 -8.42 -21.79 -35.90
N ARG A 273 -8.38 -21.43 -37.19
CA ARG A 273 -7.43 -21.97 -38.17
C ARG A 273 -5.98 -21.88 -37.73
N TYR A 274 -5.60 -20.77 -37.09
CA TYR A 274 -4.21 -20.51 -36.67
C TYR A 274 -3.97 -20.81 -35.18
N GLY A 275 -4.93 -21.37 -34.45
CA GLY A 275 -4.79 -21.73 -33.04
C GLY A 275 -4.58 -20.52 -32.11
N MET A 276 -5.21 -19.38 -32.42
CA MET A 276 -5.14 -18.14 -31.63
C MET A 276 -6.32 -18.04 -30.67
N GLU A 277 -6.26 -18.79 -29.56
CA GLU A 277 -7.37 -18.96 -28.60
C GLU A 277 -7.92 -17.63 -28.05
N ARG A 278 -7.03 -16.71 -27.63
CA ARG A 278 -7.44 -15.41 -27.08
C ARG A 278 -8.20 -14.57 -28.11
N LEU A 279 -7.75 -14.52 -29.36
CA LEU A 279 -8.44 -13.82 -30.44
C LEU A 279 -9.81 -14.46 -30.72
N SER A 280 -9.87 -15.80 -30.74
CA SER A 280 -11.12 -16.55 -30.87
C SER A 280 -12.13 -16.15 -29.79
N LEU A 281 -11.72 -16.12 -28.52
CA LEU A 281 -12.57 -15.71 -27.40
C LEU A 281 -13.02 -14.24 -27.50
N MET A 282 -12.16 -13.33 -27.94
CA MET A 282 -12.52 -11.92 -28.18
C MET A 282 -13.60 -11.81 -29.27
N CYS A 283 -13.45 -12.53 -30.38
CA CYS A 283 -14.46 -12.58 -31.43
C CYS A 283 -15.78 -13.18 -30.92
N GLN A 284 -15.72 -14.27 -30.15
CA GLN A 284 -16.91 -14.89 -29.54
C GLN A 284 -17.65 -13.91 -28.61
N SER A 285 -16.94 -13.16 -27.77
CA SER A 285 -17.53 -12.14 -26.88
C SER A 285 -18.30 -11.10 -27.66
N ILE A 286 -17.70 -10.55 -28.73
CA ILE A 286 -18.33 -9.53 -29.56
C ILE A 286 -19.56 -10.10 -30.29
N LEU A 287 -19.47 -11.32 -30.82
CA LEU A 287 -20.61 -11.96 -31.50
C LEU A 287 -21.75 -12.25 -30.53
N CYS A 288 -21.44 -12.62 -29.28
CA CYS A 288 -22.41 -12.83 -28.22
C CYS A 288 -23.14 -11.53 -27.84
N GLU A 289 -22.40 -10.44 -27.65
CA GLU A 289 -22.95 -9.12 -27.31
C GLU A 289 -23.85 -8.55 -28.42
N ASN A 290 -23.59 -8.91 -29.68
CA ASN A 290 -24.33 -8.44 -30.86
C ASN A 290 -25.34 -9.47 -31.41
N LEU A 291 -25.76 -10.43 -30.59
CA LEU A 291 -26.80 -11.38 -30.99
C LEU A 291 -28.13 -10.67 -31.27
N SER A 292 -28.71 -10.98 -32.42
CA SER A 292 -29.99 -10.44 -32.87
C SER A 292 -30.81 -11.50 -33.58
N VAL A 293 -32.08 -11.21 -33.85
CA VAL A 293 -32.98 -12.08 -34.62
C VAL A 293 -32.42 -12.41 -36.00
N GLN A 294 -31.66 -11.49 -36.61
CA GLN A 294 -31.09 -11.68 -37.94
C GLN A 294 -29.78 -12.47 -37.92
N THR A 295 -29.01 -12.36 -36.82
CA THR A 295 -27.65 -12.90 -36.72
C THR A 295 -27.55 -14.21 -35.95
N VAL A 296 -28.50 -14.52 -35.06
CA VAL A 296 -28.39 -15.69 -34.16
C VAL A 296 -28.23 -17.03 -34.89
N ALA A 297 -28.92 -17.22 -36.02
CA ALA A 297 -28.84 -18.48 -36.76
C ALA A 297 -27.49 -18.67 -37.46
N THR A 298 -26.90 -17.59 -38.01
CA THR A 298 -25.57 -17.66 -38.63
C THR A 298 -24.46 -17.75 -37.59
N THR A 299 -24.60 -17.04 -36.47
CA THR A 299 -23.65 -17.13 -35.34
C THR A 299 -23.68 -18.52 -34.70
N PHE A 300 -24.86 -19.14 -34.55
CA PHE A 300 -24.96 -20.52 -34.06
C PHE A 300 -24.28 -21.53 -35.00
N ALA A 301 -24.52 -21.42 -36.31
CA ALA A 301 -23.87 -22.28 -37.31
C ALA A 301 -22.34 -22.19 -37.22
N LEU A 302 -21.83 -20.97 -37.09
CA LEU A 302 -20.40 -20.69 -36.97
C LEU A 302 -19.84 -21.25 -35.67
N ALA A 303 -20.54 -21.08 -34.55
CA ALA A 303 -20.12 -21.57 -33.25
C ALA A 303 -20.04 -23.10 -33.22
N ASP A 304 -21.01 -23.79 -33.83
CA ASP A 304 -20.99 -25.25 -33.95
C ASP A 304 -19.83 -25.74 -34.83
N GLN A 305 -19.63 -25.10 -36.00
CA GLN A 305 -18.56 -25.44 -36.93
C GLN A 305 -17.15 -25.32 -36.31
N HIS A 306 -16.94 -24.31 -35.47
CA HIS A 306 -15.66 -24.01 -34.83
C HIS A 306 -15.60 -24.41 -33.35
N GLN A 307 -16.50 -25.29 -32.90
CA GLN A 307 -16.52 -25.85 -31.54
C GLN A 307 -16.46 -24.77 -30.43
N CYS A 308 -17.15 -23.66 -30.65
CA CYS A 308 -17.24 -22.54 -29.71
C CYS A 308 -18.43 -22.73 -28.76
N ASP A 309 -18.30 -23.64 -27.80
CA ASP A 309 -19.40 -24.08 -26.93
C ASP A 309 -20.10 -22.93 -26.19
N MET A 310 -19.34 -21.98 -25.61
CA MET A 310 -19.92 -20.84 -24.89
C MET A 310 -20.78 -19.94 -25.80
N LEU A 311 -20.31 -19.69 -27.04
CA LEU A 311 -21.08 -18.90 -28.01
C LEU A 311 -22.31 -19.67 -28.52
N LYS A 312 -22.17 -20.98 -28.68
CA LYS A 312 -23.27 -21.87 -29.05
C LYS A 312 -24.37 -21.85 -27.99
N ASP A 313 -24.01 -22.00 -26.72
CA ASP A 313 -24.94 -21.93 -25.58
C ASP A 313 -25.64 -20.57 -25.50
N ALA A 314 -24.90 -19.47 -25.67
CA ALA A 314 -25.50 -18.14 -25.69
C ALA A 314 -26.51 -17.94 -26.83
N CYS A 315 -26.25 -18.53 -28.01
CA CYS A 315 -27.20 -18.53 -29.12
C CYS A 315 -28.47 -19.31 -28.77
N LEU A 316 -28.34 -20.47 -28.12
CA LEU A 316 -29.48 -21.27 -27.67
C LEU A 316 -30.31 -20.52 -26.62
N GLU A 317 -29.65 -19.91 -25.63
CA GLU A 317 -30.30 -19.11 -24.59
C GLU A 317 -31.08 -17.92 -25.19
N PHE A 318 -30.47 -17.20 -26.15
CA PHE A 318 -31.13 -16.11 -26.86
C PHE A 318 -32.45 -16.56 -27.52
N ILE A 319 -32.44 -17.75 -28.12
CA ILE A 319 -33.60 -18.33 -28.79
C ILE A 319 -34.67 -18.75 -27.79
N THR A 320 -34.27 -19.35 -26.66
CA THR A 320 -35.20 -19.83 -25.63
C THR A 320 -35.90 -18.67 -24.91
N CYS A 321 -35.18 -17.59 -24.62
CA CYS A 321 -35.71 -16.40 -23.93
C CYS A 321 -36.58 -15.51 -24.84
N SER A 322 -36.34 -15.52 -26.15
CA SER A 322 -37.03 -14.61 -27.08
C SER A 322 -38.36 -15.18 -27.62
N THR A 323 -39.40 -14.35 -27.74
CA THR A 323 -40.61 -14.68 -28.55
C THR A 323 -40.29 -14.65 -30.06
N ALA A 324 -39.06 -14.30 -30.43
CA ALA A 324 -38.66 -14.06 -31.80
C ALA A 324 -38.32 -15.32 -32.61
N MET A 325 -38.48 -16.55 -32.11
CA MET A 325 -38.21 -17.75 -32.93
C MET A 325 -38.98 -17.73 -34.27
N ASN A 326 -40.24 -17.27 -34.27
CA ASN A 326 -41.00 -17.11 -35.52
C ASN A 326 -40.37 -16.07 -36.46
N ALA A 327 -39.73 -15.03 -35.92
CA ALA A 327 -39.00 -14.03 -36.70
C ALA A 327 -37.62 -14.55 -37.15
N VAL A 328 -36.91 -15.31 -36.31
CA VAL A 328 -35.65 -15.99 -36.64
C VAL A 328 -35.88 -16.96 -37.80
N LYS A 329 -36.95 -17.75 -37.79
CA LYS A 329 -37.28 -18.66 -38.91
C LYS A 329 -37.56 -17.94 -40.24
N ARG A 330 -37.96 -16.67 -40.19
CA ARG A 330 -38.17 -15.80 -41.36
C ARG A 330 -36.90 -15.06 -41.79
N SER A 331 -35.88 -15.00 -40.93
CA SER A 331 -34.60 -14.34 -41.22
C SER A 331 -33.86 -15.02 -42.36
N GLN A 332 -33.01 -14.27 -43.04
CA GLN A 332 -32.10 -14.84 -44.03
C GLN A 332 -31.06 -15.77 -43.38
N GLY A 333 -30.64 -15.48 -42.15
CA GLY A 333 -29.69 -16.29 -41.41
C GLY A 333 -30.17 -17.73 -41.18
N TYR A 334 -31.44 -17.93 -40.86
CA TYR A 334 -32.00 -19.27 -40.68
C TYR A 334 -32.15 -20.04 -42.01
N LYS A 335 -32.46 -19.36 -43.12
CA LYS A 335 -32.45 -19.98 -44.45
C LYS A 335 -31.05 -20.45 -44.83
N ASN A 336 -30.04 -19.66 -44.49
CA ASN A 336 -28.64 -20.03 -44.70
C ASN A 336 -28.26 -21.25 -43.86
N LEU A 337 -28.59 -21.25 -42.55
CA LEU A 337 -28.39 -22.39 -41.65
C LEU A 337 -28.94 -23.70 -42.23
N LYS A 338 -30.19 -23.68 -42.74
CA LYS A 338 -30.80 -24.86 -43.37
C LYS A 338 -30.09 -25.37 -44.62
N ARG A 339 -29.39 -24.50 -45.33
CA ARG A 339 -28.68 -24.83 -46.57
C ARG A 339 -27.28 -25.36 -46.30
N THR A 340 -26.61 -24.86 -45.26
CA THR A 340 -25.19 -25.11 -45.01
C THR A 340 -24.93 -26.16 -43.92
N CYS A 341 -25.83 -26.33 -42.95
CA CYS A 341 -25.58 -27.18 -41.79
C CYS A 341 -26.25 -28.56 -41.90
N PRO A 342 -25.66 -29.61 -41.28
CA PRO A 342 -26.27 -30.94 -41.19
C PRO A 342 -27.64 -30.94 -40.47
N PRO A 343 -28.50 -31.94 -40.74
CA PRO A 343 -29.82 -32.05 -40.11
C PRO A 343 -29.79 -32.05 -38.57
N ASP A 344 -28.78 -32.65 -37.95
CA ASP A 344 -28.68 -32.76 -36.48
C ASP A 344 -28.48 -31.40 -35.80
N VAL A 345 -27.65 -30.54 -36.41
CA VAL A 345 -27.39 -29.16 -35.97
C VAL A 345 -28.67 -28.30 -36.08
N ILE A 346 -29.43 -28.49 -37.17
CA ILE A 346 -30.72 -27.83 -37.36
C ILE A 346 -31.72 -28.32 -36.32
N GLU A 347 -31.75 -29.62 -36.04
CA GLU A 347 -32.67 -30.19 -35.05
C GLU A 347 -32.35 -29.70 -33.63
N GLU A 348 -31.08 -29.60 -33.26
CA GLU A 348 -30.62 -29.02 -32.00
C GLU A 348 -31.10 -27.56 -31.85
N PHE A 349 -30.84 -26.75 -32.88
CA PHE A 349 -31.29 -25.36 -32.94
C PHE A 349 -32.81 -25.23 -32.78
N GLU A 350 -33.59 -26.10 -33.44
CA GLU A 350 -35.05 -26.09 -33.33
C GLU A 350 -35.56 -26.64 -31.98
N LYS A 351 -34.89 -27.63 -31.39
CA LYS A 351 -35.25 -28.23 -30.09
C LYS A 351 -35.18 -27.20 -28.96
N ALA A 352 -34.14 -26.36 -28.94
CA ALA A 352 -33.98 -25.30 -27.93
C ALA A 352 -35.17 -24.32 -27.85
N SER A 353 -35.94 -24.18 -28.94
CA SER A 353 -37.15 -23.36 -28.98
C SER A 353 -38.42 -24.05 -28.49
N LYS A 354 -38.44 -25.39 -28.46
CA LYS A 354 -39.61 -26.19 -28.07
C LYS A 354 -39.75 -26.29 -26.55
N PHE A 355 -38.66 -26.11 -25.79
CA PHE A 355 -38.67 -26.12 -24.32
C PHE A 355 -39.50 -25.00 -23.67
N ARG A 356 -39.99 -24.02 -24.46
CA ARG A 356 -40.96 -23.01 -24.00
C ARG A 356 -42.42 -23.46 -24.05
N LYS A 357 -42.74 -24.61 -24.67
CA LYS A 357 -44.13 -25.10 -24.82
C LYS A 357 -44.58 -26.12 -23.76
N ALA A 358 -43.80 -26.31 -22.70
CA ALA A 358 -44.19 -27.13 -21.54
C ALA A 358 -44.59 -26.25 -20.37
#